data_AF-L8GJ26-F1
#
_entry.id   AF-L8GJ26-F1
#
_cell.length_a   1.000
_cell.length_b   1.000
_cell.length_c   1.000
_cell.angle_alpha   90.00
_cell.angle_beta   90.00
_cell.angle_gamma   90.00
#
_symmetry.space_group_name_H-M   'P 1'
#
loop_
_entity.id
_entity.type
_entity.pdbx_description
1 polymer ?
#
loop_
_entity_poly.entity_id
_entity_poly.type
_entity_poly.pdbx_seq_one_letter_code
_entity_poly.pdbx_strand_id
1 'polypeptide(L)'
;MGRVLPGGVVAWFVLSFPVCLWDALFVLLRPRTMPGGDLAWFWGPYETYIAVDRRYQDLNDGFNIAQAWMNLFEIAVGLIALFLHFRGRQSAHLFAFSSQLMCFAKTVIYFLSDHVTGWAYTKHNDLQSFWLLFAIPSGVWLVFSLWTVIVEGGYLAKALSRSPAGDRKQKHTKKK
;
A
#
# COMPACT_ATOMS: atom_id res chain seq x y z
N MET A 1 -8.69 27.04 -2.01
CA MET A 1 -7.43 26.26 -1.93
C MET A 1 -7.50 25.16 -2.99
N GLY A 2 -6.55 25.11 -3.93
CA GLY A 2 -6.53 24.06 -4.96
C GLY A 2 -6.17 22.70 -4.35
N ARG A 3 -6.83 21.63 -4.80
CA ARG A 3 -6.49 20.25 -4.41
C ARG A 3 -5.07 19.94 -4.91
N VAL A 4 -4.17 19.50 -4.03
CA VAL A 4 -2.77 19.17 -4.39
C VAL A 4 -2.69 17.82 -5.07
N LEU A 5 -3.13 16.78 -4.35
CA LEU A 5 -3.21 15.42 -4.87
C LEU A 5 -4.45 15.28 -5.77
N PRO A 6 -4.37 14.44 -6.82
CA PRO A 6 -5.52 14.06 -7.63
C PRO A 6 -6.62 13.41 -6.76
N GLY A 7 -7.88 13.67 -7.11
CA GLY A 7 -9.03 13.16 -6.33
C GLY A 7 -9.06 11.63 -6.24
N GLY A 8 -8.65 10.92 -7.29
CA GLY A 8 -8.60 9.46 -7.28
C GLY A 8 -7.54 8.89 -6.32
N VAL A 9 -6.40 9.58 -6.14
CA VAL A 9 -5.37 9.16 -5.19
C VAL A 9 -5.86 9.34 -3.75
N VAL A 10 -6.55 10.47 -3.49
CA VAL A 10 -7.20 10.70 -2.19
C VAL A 10 -8.27 9.65 -1.92
N ALA A 11 -9.12 9.35 -2.90
CA ALA A 11 -10.16 8.32 -2.77
C ALA A 11 -9.54 6.94 -2.49
N TRP A 12 -8.49 6.57 -3.21
CA TRP A 12 -7.75 5.33 -2.98
C TRP A 12 -7.23 5.24 -1.54
N PHE A 13 -6.64 6.30 -1.00
CA PHE A 13 -6.10 6.29 0.37
C PHE A 13 -7.21 6.15 1.42
N VAL A 14 -8.30 6.91 1.24
CA VAL A 14 -9.46 6.87 2.16
C VAL A 14 -10.12 5.49 2.17
N LEU A 15 -10.15 4.79 1.03
CA LEU A 15 -10.73 3.45 0.93
C LEU A 15 -9.77 2.36 1.40
N SER A 16 -8.49 2.44 1.02
CA SER A 16 -7.51 1.37 1.28
C SER A 16 -6.98 1.38 2.71
N PHE A 17 -6.77 2.53 3.35
CA PHE A 17 -6.16 2.57 4.69
C PHE A 17 -6.99 1.87 5.77
N PRO A 18 -8.33 2.01 5.83
CA PRO A 18 -9.13 1.22 6.75
C PRO A 18 -8.98 -0.28 6.52
N VAL A 19 -8.92 -0.73 5.26
CA VAL A 19 -8.77 -2.15 4.92
C VAL A 19 -7.38 -2.66 5.31
N CYS A 20 -6.32 -1.93 5.00
CA CYS A 20 -4.95 -2.31 5.39
C CYS A 20 -4.73 -2.25 6.92
N LEU A 21 -5.39 -1.32 7.62
CA LEU A 21 -5.37 -1.27 9.08
C LEU A 21 -6.08 -2.48 9.67
N TRP A 22 -7.26 -2.79 9.13
CA TRP A 22 -8.04 -3.96 9.52
C TRP A 22 -7.25 -5.25 9.36
N ASP A 23 -6.57 -5.40 8.23
CA ASP A 23 -5.71 -6.53 7.92
C ASP A 23 -4.49 -6.62 8.85
N ALA A 24 -3.79 -5.51 9.06
CA ALA A 24 -2.65 -5.48 9.98
C ALA A 24 -3.06 -5.85 11.41
N LEU A 25 -4.19 -5.31 11.88
CA LEU A 25 -4.72 -5.60 13.21
C LEU A 25 -5.19 -7.05 13.32
N PHE A 26 -5.74 -7.64 12.26
CA PHE A 26 -6.02 -9.08 12.24
C PHE A 26 -4.75 -9.84 12.59
N VAL A 27 -3.68 -9.63 11.83
CA VAL A 27 -2.43 -10.39 11.92
C VAL A 27 -1.71 -10.18 13.26
N LEU A 28 -1.61 -8.93 13.71
CA LEU A 28 -0.85 -8.55 14.91
C LEU A 28 -1.55 -8.92 16.22
N LEU A 29 -2.87 -9.07 16.21
CA LEU A 29 -3.66 -9.43 17.38
C LEU A 29 -3.98 -10.93 17.45
N ARG A 30 -3.50 -11.76 16.50
CA ARG A 30 -3.62 -13.22 16.59
C ARG A 30 -2.94 -13.72 17.88
N PRO A 31 -3.52 -14.72 18.57
CA PRO A 31 -4.66 -15.54 18.15
C PRO A 31 -6.04 -14.98 18.52
N ARG A 32 -6.14 -13.81 19.17
CA ARG A 32 -7.43 -13.26 19.64
C ARG A 32 -8.42 -13.00 18.51
N THR A 33 -7.91 -12.68 17.33
CA THR A 33 -8.67 -12.42 16.10
C THR A 33 -8.98 -13.68 15.29
N MET A 34 -8.37 -14.82 15.61
CA MET A 34 -8.61 -16.10 14.93
C MET A 34 -9.87 -16.81 15.44
N PRO A 35 -10.46 -17.76 14.70
CA PRO A 35 -11.61 -18.54 15.17
C PRO A 35 -11.39 -19.12 16.56
N GLY A 36 -12.35 -18.89 17.46
CA GLY A 36 -12.26 -19.25 18.88
C GLY A 36 -11.63 -18.20 19.80
N GLY A 37 -11.05 -17.13 19.25
CA GLY A 37 -10.54 -15.98 20.01
C GLY A 37 -11.64 -14.99 20.43
N ASP A 38 -11.33 -14.14 21.41
CA ASP A 38 -12.28 -13.17 21.99
C ASP A 38 -12.58 -11.96 21.08
N LEU A 39 -11.73 -11.71 20.07
CA LEU A 39 -11.92 -10.68 19.06
C LEU A 39 -12.41 -11.24 17.71
N ALA A 40 -12.54 -12.55 17.57
CA ALA A 40 -12.86 -13.23 16.31
C ALA A 40 -14.16 -12.73 15.66
N TRP A 41 -15.17 -12.38 16.47
CA TRP A 41 -16.47 -11.89 16.01
C TRP A 41 -16.38 -10.65 15.11
N PHE A 42 -15.36 -9.81 15.32
CA PHE A 42 -15.14 -8.62 14.50
C PHE A 42 -14.53 -8.99 13.15
N TRP A 43 -13.58 -9.95 13.14
CA TRP A 43 -12.86 -10.43 11.96
C TRP A 43 -13.52 -11.63 11.25
N GLY A 44 -14.85 -11.76 11.32
CA GLY A 44 -15.60 -12.87 10.73
C GLY A 44 -15.19 -13.28 9.29
N PRO A 45 -14.98 -12.34 8.34
CA PRO A 45 -14.54 -12.69 6.99
C PRO A 45 -13.19 -13.43 6.91
N TYR A 46 -12.31 -13.25 7.91
CA TYR A 46 -11.02 -13.92 7.94
C TYR A 46 -11.11 -15.41 8.28
N GLU A 47 -12.22 -15.88 8.86
CA GLU A 47 -12.44 -17.31 9.10
C GLU A 47 -12.36 -18.13 7.81
N THR A 48 -12.93 -17.60 6.72
CA THR A 48 -12.79 -18.20 5.38
C THR A 48 -11.42 -17.90 4.78
N TYR A 49 -10.90 -16.68 4.96
CA TYR A 49 -9.66 -16.25 4.31
C TYR A 49 -8.42 -17.02 4.79
N ILE A 50 -8.31 -17.36 6.07
CA ILE A 50 -7.18 -18.16 6.59
C ILE A 50 -7.10 -19.56 5.98
N ALA A 51 -8.23 -20.10 5.50
CA ALA A 51 -8.26 -21.36 4.77
C ALA A 51 -7.78 -21.21 3.32
N VAL A 52 -7.90 -20.01 2.75
CA VAL A 52 -7.42 -19.68 1.40
C VAL A 52 -5.92 -19.38 1.42
N ASP A 53 -5.49 -18.44 2.26
CA ASP A 53 -4.08 -18.13 2.44
C ASP A 53 -3.61 -18.61 3.82
N ARG A 54 -2.95 -19.77 3.83
CA ARG A 54 -2.48 -20.40 5.07
C ARG A 54 -1.39 -19.60 5.79
N ARG A 55 -0.81 -18.58 5.14
CA ARG A 55 0.09 -17.62 5.81
C ARG A 55 -0.63 -16.86 6.93
N TYR A 56 -1.94 -16.63 6.79
CA TYR A 56 -2.77 -16.02 7.83
C TYR A 56 -3.19 -17.00 8.94
N GLN A 57 -3.00 -18.30 8.73
CA GLN A 57 -3.21 -19.31 9.75
C GLN A 57 -1.96 -19.52 10.62
N ASP A 58 -0.76 -19.44 10.03
CA ASP A 58 0.49 -19.62 10.78
C ASP A 58 0.78 -18.41 11.68
N LEU A 59 0.79 -18.65 12.99
CA LEU A 59 1.08 -17.65 14.02
C LEU A 59 2.56 -17.23 14.03
N ASN A 60 3.44 -18.05 13.48
CA ASN A 60 4.89 -17.84 13.48
C ASN A 60 5.43 -17.44 12.11
N ASP A 61 4.57 -17.20 11.12
CA ASP A 61 5.00 -16.68 9.82
C ASP A 61 5.52 -15.24 9.99
N GLY A 62 6.84 -15.13 10.13
CA GLY A 62 7.53 -13.86 10.34
C GLY A 62 7.40 -12.91 9.16
N PHE A 63 7.18 -13.42 7.95
CA PHE A 63 6.94 -12.59 6.78
C PHE A 63 5.58 -11.90 6.87
N ASN A 64 4.51 -12.62 7.24
CA ASN A 64 3.18 -12.07 7.42
C ASN A 64 3.14 -11.02 8.53
N ILE A 65 3.82 -11.29 9.65
CA ILE A 65 3.93 -10.33 10.75
C ILE A 65 4.67 -9.06 10.27
N ALA A 66 5.75 -9.19 9.51
CA ALA A 66 6.46 -8.05 8.95
C ALA A 66 5.59 -7.27 7.94
N GLN A 67 4.79 -7.96 7.12
CA GLN A 67 3.84 -7.34 6.20
C GLN A 67 2.81 -6.48 6.93
N ALA A 68 2.28 -6.96 8.06
CA ALA A 68 1.34 -6.23 8.91
C ALA A 68 1.96 -4.95 9.51
N TRP A 69 3.22 -5.00 9.96
CA TRP A 69 3.94 -3.80 10.40
C TRP A 69 4.16 -2.81 9.26
N MET A 70 4.50 -3.30 8.07
CA MET A 70 4.65 -2.45 6.89
C MET A 70 3.34 -1.79 6.48
N ASN A 71 2.19 -2.49 6.59
CA ASN A 71 0.86 -1.88 6.42
C ASN A 71 0.69 -0.65 7.33
N LEU A 72 1.01 -0.76 8.62
CA LEU A 72 0.90 0.37 9.56
C LEU A 72 1.82 1.54 9.19
N PHE A 73 3.06 1.24 8.76
CA PHE A 73 4.01 2.26 8.34
C PHE A 73 3.57 2.97 7.06
N GLU A 74 3.11 2.23 6.05
CA GLU A 74 2.57 2.75 4.80
C GLU A 74 1.38 3.66 5.03
N ILE A 75 0.46 3.26 5.92
CA ILE A 75 -0.69 4.06 6.34
C ILE A 75 -0.20 5.36 7.01
N ALA A 76 0.77 5.29 7.93
CA ALA A 76 1.28 6.49 8.60
C ALA A 76 1.86 7.50 7.59
N VAL A 77 2.69 7.04 6.64
CA VAL A 77 3.24 7.88 5.56
C VAL A 77 2.11 8.44 4.67
N GLY A 78 1.12 7.61 4.36
CA GLY A 78 -0.04 8.01 3.58
C GLY A 78 -0.94 9.05 4.27
N LEU A 79 -1.13 8.94 5.58
CA LEU A 79 -1.86 9.92 6.38
C LEU A 79 -1.11 11.26 6.44
N ILE A 80 0.23 11.24 6.48
CA ILE A 80 1.04 12.45 6.32
C ILE A 80 0.77 13.09 4.95
N ALA A 81 0.69 12.29 3.88
CA ALA A 81 0.36 12.80 2.55
C ALA A 81 -1.03 13.47 2.51
N LEU A 82 -2.05 12.85 3.10
CA LEU A 82 -3.39 13.43 3.21
C LEU A 82 -3.41 14.72 4.04
N PHE A 83 -2.73 14.72 5.18
CA PHE A 83 -2.59 15.92 6.00
C PHE A 83 -1.97 17.08 5.22
N LEU A 84 -0.86 16.82 4.51
CA LEU A 84 -0.20 17.81 3.66
C LEU A 84 -1.08 18.27 2.49
N HIS A 85 -1.85 17.35 1.90
CA HIS A 85 -2.83 17.65 0.86
C HIS A 85 -3.85 18.68 1.34
N PHE A 86 -4.48 18.44 2.50
CA PHE A 86 -5.48 19.35 3.06
C PHE A 86 -4.88 20.70 3.48
N ARG A 87 -3.57 20.76 3.75
CA ARG A 87 -2.82 22.01 3.98
C ARG A 87 -2.35 22.70 2.69
N GLY A 88 -2.66 22.16 1.51
CA GLY A 88 -2.24 22.75 0.24
C GLY A 88 -0.73 22.64 -0.05
N ARG A 89 -0.01 21.72 0.61
CA ARG A 89 1.45 21.59 0.49
C ARG A 89 1.85 20.62 -0.63
N GLN A 90 2.68 21.09 -1.56
CA GLN A 90 3.18 20.30 -2.69
C GLN A 90 4.01 19.07 -2.27
N SER A 91 4.59 19.08 -1.05
CA SER A 91 5.27 17.92 -0.49
C SER A 91 4.35 16.69 -0.32
N ALA A 92 3.02 16.85 -0.37
CA ALA A 92 2.07 15.74 -0.36
C ALA A 92 2.38 14.69 -1.44
N HIS A 93 2.80 15.11 -2.64
CA HIS A 93 3.15 14.20 -3.75
C HIS A 93 4.28 13.22 -3.36
N LEU A 94 5.29 13.70 -2.62
CA LEU A 94 6.40 12.87 -2.17
C LEU A 94 5.92 11.76 -1.22
N PHE A 95 5.13 12.14 -0.20
CA PHE A 95 4.64 11.16 0.79
C PHE A 95 3.64 10.19 0.17
N ALA A 96 2.77 10.65 -0.75
CA ALA A 96 1.85 9.79 -1.47
C ALA A 96 2.60 8.76 -2.32
N PHE A 97 3.61 9.21 -3.07
CA PHE A 97 4.49 8.34 -3.85
C PHE A 97 5.21 7.32 -2.95
N SER A 98 5.83 7.76 -1.85
CA SER A 98 6.57 6.87 -0.95
C SER A 98 5.70 5.79 -0.32
N SER A 99 4.51 6.15 0.20
CA SER A 99 3.56 5.21 0.78
C SER A 99 3.18 4.11 -0.22
N GLN A 100 2.83 4.50 -1.45
CA GLN A 100 2.34 3.56 -2.46
C GLN A 100 3.46 2.76 -3.13
N LEU A 101 4.68 3.31 -3.23
CA LEU A 101 5.84 2.56 -3.70
C LEU A 101 6.19 1.41 -2.74
N MET A 102 6.12 1.67 -1.43
CA MET A 102 6.29 0.62 -0.42
C MET A 102 5.18 -0.43 -0.53
N CYS A 103 3.92 -0.01 -0.60
CA CYS A 103 2.78 -0.93 -0.75
C CYS A 103 2.91 -1.80 -2.00
N PHE A 104 3.27 -1.22 -3.14
CA PHE A 104 3.51 -1.94 -4.38
C PHE A 104 4.64 -2.95 -4.23
N ALA A 105 5.83 -2.52 -3.79
CA ALA A 105 6.98 -3.41 -3.64
C ALA A 105 6.71 -4.54 -2.65
N LYS A 106 6.05 -4.23 -1.55
CA LYS A 106 5.64 -5.19 -0.53
C LYS A 106 4.70 -6.25 -1.11
N THR A 107 3.70 -5.83 -1.89
CA THR A 107 2.74 -6.76 -2.53
C THR A 107 3.41 -7.63 -3.59
N VAL A 108 4.37 -7.09 -4.35
CA VAL A 108 5.20 -7.89 -5.27
C VAL A 108 5.97 -8.97 -4.50
N ILE A 109 6.61 -8.61 -3.38
CA ILE A 109 7.35 -9.57 -2.56
C ILE A 109 6.41 -10.62 -1.94
N TYR A 110 5.17 -10.25 -1.59
CA TYR A 110 4.18 -11.20 -1.07
C TYR A 110 3.88 -12.34 -2.06
N PHE A 111 3.63 -12.00 -3.33
CA PHE A 111 3.46 -13.01 -4.39
C PHE A 111 4.73 -13.79 -4.68
N LEU A 112 5.87 -13.10 -4.80
CA LEU A 112 7.15 -13.77 -5.07
C LEU A 112 7.51 -14.74 -3.94
N SER A 113 7.25 -14.38 -2.69
CA SER A 113 7.50 -15.22 -1.52
C SER A 113 6.72 -16.53 -1.61
N ASP A 114 5.43 -16.49 -1.93
CA ASP A 114 4.64 -17.72 -2.10
C ASP A 114 5.15 -18.52 -3.31
N HIS A 115 5.44 -17.85 -4.44
CA HIS A 115 6.00 -18.48 -5.64
C HIS A 115 7.32 -19.23 -5.40
N VAL A 116 8.30 -18.61 -4.72
CA VAL A 116 9.60 -19.26 -4.45
C VAL A 116 9.51 -20.41 -3.45
N THR A 117 8.44 -20.45 -2.64
CA THR A 117 8.12 -21.60 -1.79
C THR A 117 7.31 -22.69 -2.52
N GLY A 118 7.13 -22.56 -3.84
CA GLY A 118 6.35 -23.52 -4.63
C GLY A 118 4.85 -23.40 -4.40
N TRP A 119 4.37 -22.19 -4.08
CA TRP A 119 2.98 -21.88 -3.72
C TRP A 119 2.52 -22.60 -2.45
N ALA A 120 3.40 -22.72 -1.46
CA ALA A 120 3.16 -23.51 -0.25
C ALA A 120 1.89 -23.06 0.52
N TYR A 121 1.52 -21.79 0.40
CA TYR A 121 0.41 -21.21 1.16
C TYR A 121 -0.92 -21.20 0.41
N THR A 122 -0.90 -21.27 -0.92
CA THR A 122 -2.11 -21.10 -1.75
C THR A 122 -2.37 -22.20 -2.79
N LYS A 123 -1.42 -23.10 -3.04
CA LYS A 123 -1.57 -24.19 -4.04
C LYS A 123 -2.69 -25.16 -3.75
N HIS A 124 -3.08 -25.32 -2.49
CA HIS A 124 -4.13 -26.25 -2.07
C HIS A 124 -5.54 -25.79 -2.46
N ASN A 125 -5.69 -24.52 -2.87
CA ASN A 125 -6.99 -23.97 -3.26
C ASN A 125 -7.46 -24.51 -4.61
N ASP A 126 -8.78 -24.63 -4.75
CA ASP A 126 -9.40 -24.74 -6.06
C ASP A 126 -9.20 -23.43 -6.86
N LEU A 127 -9.37 -23.51 -8.18
CA LEU A 127 -9.16 -22.37 -9.08
C LEU A 127 -10.05 -21.17 -8.72
N GLN A 128 -11.29 -21.40 -8.30
CA GLN A 128 -12.21 -20.30 -8.01
C GLN A 128 -11.77 -19.56 -6.73
N SER A 129 -11.48 -20.27 -5.65
CA SER A 129 -11.01 -19.67 -4.39
C SER A 129 -9.67 -18.96 -4.59
N PHE A 130 -8.74 -19.57 -5.34
CA PHE A 130 -7.46 -18.97 -5.66
C PHE A 130 -7.62 -17.62 -6.39
N TRP A 131 -8.45 -17.56 -7.44
CA TRP A 131 -8.61 -16.34 -8.21
C TRP A 131 -9.44 -15.27 -7.49
N LEU A 132 -10.59 -15.65 -6.93
CA LEU A 132 -11.53 -14.68 -6.34
C LEU A 132 -11.09 -14.15 -4.98
N LEU A 133 -10.45 -14.97 -4.15
CA LEU A 133 -10.14 -14.62 -2.77
C LEU A 133 -8.67 -14.28 -2.55
N PHE A 134 -7.76 -14.76 -3.40
CA PHE A 134 -6.33 -14.45 -3.29
C PHE A 134 -5.82 -13.55 -4.42
N ALA A 135 -5.91 -13.98 -5.68
CA ALA A 135 -5.20 -13.32 -6.78
C ALA A 135 -5.83 -11.97 -7.18
N ILE A 136 -7.15 -11.89 -7.35
CA ILE A 136 -7.84 -10.66 -7.74
C ILE A 136 -7.74 -9.58 -6.63
N PRO A 137 -8.07 -9.88 -5.36
CA PRO A 137 -7.94 -8.88 -4.29
C PRO A 137 -6.51 -8.34 -4.17
N SER A 138 -5.51 -9.23 -4.16
CA SER A 138 -4.10 -8.83 -4.12
C SER A 138 -3.68 -8.08 -5.39
N GLY A 139 -4.25 -8.42 -6.55
CA GLY A 139 -4.04 -7.75 -7.82
C GLY A 139 -4.55 -6.31 -7.84
N VAL A 140 -5.66 -6.02 -7.18
CA VAL A 140 -6.15 -4.65 -7.02
C VAL A 140 -5.11 -3.78 -6.30
N TRP A 141 -4.40 -4.34 -5.31
CA TRP A 141 -3.40 -3.61 -4.53
C TRP A 141 -2.18 -3.31 -5.40
N LEU A 142 -1.75 -4.26 -6.23
CA LEU A 142 -0.70 -4.02 -7.23
C LEU A 142 -1.09 -2.90 -8.22
N VAL A 143 -2.28 -2.98 -8.80
CA VAL A 143 -2.70 -2.05 -9.87
C VAL A 143 -2.84 -0.64 -9.34
N PHE A 144 -3.58 -0.43 -8.25
CA PHE A 144 -3.84 0.93 -7.74
C PHE A 144 -2.62 1.55 -7.07
N SER A 145 -1.76 0.75 -6.43
CA SER A 145 -0.49 1.25 -5.90
C SER A 145 0.44 1.68 -7.02
N LEU A 146 0.60 0.86 -8.06
CA LEU A 146 1.41 1.21 -9.24
C LEU A 146 0.87 2.44 -9.96
N TRP A 147 -0.45 2.50 -10.15
CA TRP A 147 -1.10 3.67 -10.74
C TRP A 147 -0.79 4.94 -9.94
N THR A 148 -0.91 4.90 -8.61
CA THR A 148 -0.57 6.06 -7.77
C THR A 148 0.91 6.44 -7.87
N VAL A 149 1.81 5.44 -7.88
CA VAL A 149 3.25 5.66 -8.07
C VAL A 149 3.53 6.37 -9.39
N ILE A 150 2.90 5.96 -10.49
CA ILE A 150 3.08 6.58 -11.82
C ILE A 150 2.56 8.03 -11.80
N VAL A 151 1.36 8.26 -11.26
CA VAL A 151 0.73 9.57 -11.22
C VAL A 151 1.56 10.55 -10.38
N GLU A 152 1.86 10.19 -9.14
CA GLU A 152 2.60 11.03 -8.20
C GLU A 152 4.07 11.20 -8.63
N GLY A 153 4.69 10.15 -9.15
CA GLY A 153 6.03 10.19 -9.74
C GLY A 153 6.10 11.17 -10.91
N GLY A 154 5.05 11.27 -11.73
CA GLY A 154 4.94 12.25 -12.80
C GLY A 154 4.93 13.70 -12.30
N TYR A 155 4.25 13.97 -11.17
CA TYR A 155 4.29 15.30 -10.54
C TYR A 155 5.68 15.63 -10.00
N LEU A 156 6.33 14.67 -9.32
CA LEU A 156 7.69 14.83 -8.80
C LEU A 156 8.71 15.07 -9.92
N ALA A 157 8.66 14.29 -11.00
CA ALA A 157 9.54 14.45 -12.15
C ALA A 157 9.41 15.84 -12.79
N LYS A 158 8.17 16.31 -13.00
CA LYS A 158 7.91 17.67 -13.53
C LYS A 158 8.45 18.76 -12.61
N ALA A 159 8.36 18.59 -11.29
CA ALA A 159 8.90 19.54 -10.33
C ALA A 159 10.44 19.60 -10.40
N LEU A 160 11.11 18.45 -10.53
CA LEU A 160 12.56 18.38 -10.69
C LEU A 160 13.03 19.02 -12.00
N SER A 161 12.32 18.81 -13.11
CA SER A 161 12.65 19.43 -14.41
C SER A 161 12.49 20.95 -14.45
N ARG A 162 11.69 21.52 -13.55
CA ARG A 162 11.51 22.98 -13.39
C ARG A 162 12.57 23.60 -12.47
N SER A 163 13.37 22.79 -11.78
CA SER A 163 14.37 23.29 -10.85
C SER A 163 15.49 24.00 -11.62
N PRO A 164 15.91 25.23 -11.26
CA PRO A 164 16.69 26.09 -12.16
C PRO A 164 18.18 25.68 -12.19
N ALA A 165 18.51 24.66 -12.97
CA ALA A 165 19.84 24.55 -13.54
C ALA A 165 20.06 25.60 -14.66
N GLY A 166 18.99 26.27 -15.13
CA GLY A 166 19.01 27.25 -16.23
C GLY A 166 19.04 28.74 -15.84
N ASP A 167 18.63 29.12 -14.62
CA ASP A 167 18.50 30.55 -14.26
C ASP A 167 19.83 31.27 -14.01
N ARG A 168 20.94 30.54 -13.91
CA ARG A 168 22.26 31.15 -13.70
C ARG A 168 22.83 31.81 -14.96
N LYS A 169 22.30 31.51 -16.16
CA LYS A 169 22.79 32.11 -17.43
C LYS A 169 22.07 33.39 -17.86
N GLN A 170 20.85 33.68 -17.40
CA GLN A 170 20.13 34.89 -17.84
C GLN A 170 20.45 36.15 -17.02
N LYS A 171 20.96 36.02 -15.77
CA LYS A 171 21.32 37.20 -14.96
C LYS A 171 22.63 37.88 -15.37
N HIS A 172 23.48 37.23 -16.16
CA HIS A 172 24.75 37.83 -16.63
C HIS A 172 24.63 38.60 -17.96
N THR A 173 23.56 38.42 -18.74
CA THR A 173 23.46 39.02 -20.08
C THR A 173 22.66 40.34 -20.11
N LYS A 174 22.03 40.75 -18.99
CA LYS A 174 21.25 42.00 -18.89
C LYS A 174 21.96 43.14 -18.13
N LYS A 175 23.28 43.04 -17.93
CA LYS A 175 24.12 44.16 -17.46
C LYS A 175 25.15 44.51 -18.54
N LYS A 176 24.69 45.12 -19.63
CA LYS A 176 25.48 46.01 -20.50
C LYS A 176 24.54 47.04 -21.08
#